data_AF-A0A9N9HNH7-F1
#
_entry.id   AF-A0A9N9HNH7-F1
#
_cell.length_a   1.000
_cell.length_b   1.000
_cell.length_c   1.000
_cell.angle_alpha   90.00
_cell.angle_beta   90.00
_cell.angle_gamma   90.00
#
_symmetry.space_group_name_H-M   'P 1'
#
loop_
_entity.id
_entity.type
_entity.pdbx_description
1 polymer ?
#
loop_
_entity_poly.entity_id
_entity_poly.type
_entity_poly.pdbx_seq_one_letter_code
_entity_poly.pdbx_strand_id
1 'polypeptide(L)'
;MTNFVQTIKDKEIVKKANIRGKIKGIIYFDQSNQKYVLIINKVSDLYAIRLIKYEIGITLEITINAVKRYPNLMEFYSTKEDAYEEVKEIQENPELINQCIYEIETYEDETENNILLIGVAGSGKSTLANVISNTNNCDESEGSVSKSQHFKIIDFEWNETKYRVVDTVGTGDINLTRNEVLYKMGEAIHLMKKGIKQIFVVIKSRFTNEAIEPFDYIQKIFKNVDQHITIIRTGFENFEDMEACEKDKNDLRNSNKKLASIVNQYNIIYVNNPPESKRRQVREKSRRIIMSYLESCQGNYKMENWDNVCVRINDLMNAKKWGDKNKFEKAANRMKKEIISEMDKQVGNQLNQSIRQIIQEESANTPVL
;
A
#
# COMPACT_ATOMS: atom_id res chain seq x y z
N MET A 1 22.56 20.09 30.00
CA MET A 1 21.42 20.15 29.07
C MET A 1 20.17 19.78 29.84
N THR A 2 19.31 20.74 30.15
CA THR A 2 17.97 20.49 30.68
C THR A 2 17.21 19.62 29.68
N ASN A 3 16.72 18.47 30.12
CA ASN A 3 15.92 17.60 29.27
C ASN A 3 14.62 18.34 28.93
N PHE A 4 14.35 18.50 27.63
CA PHE A 4 13.06 18.98 27.14
C PHE A 4 11.99 17.96 27.54
N VAL A 5 11.10 18.32 28.46
CA VAL A 5 9.99 17.47 28.93
C VAL A 5 8.71 17.92 28.25
N GLN A 6 8.06 16.99 27.55
CA GLN A 6 6.79 17.25 26.89
C GLN A 6 5.63 17.25 27.88
N THR A 7 4.76 18.25 27.78
CA THR A 7 3.47 18.31 28.49
C THR A 7 2.48 17.27 27.94
N ILE A 8 1.33 17.10 28.61
CA ILE A 8 0.25 16.22 28.13
C ILE A 8 -0.27 16.71 26.77
N LYS A 9 -0.49 18.03 26.64
CA LYS A 9 -0.90 18.70 25.40
C LYS A 9 0.08 18.41 24.26
N ASP A 10 1.39 18.52 24.52
CA ASP A 10 2.43 18.26 23.53
C ASP A 10 2.36 16.82 23.01
N LYS A 11 2.21 15.86 23.91
CA LYS A 11 2.13 14.42 23.56
C LYS A 11 0.88 14.12 22.74
N GLU A 12 -0.25 14.74 23.09
CA GLU A 12 -1.50 14.58 22.36
C GLU A 12 -1.41 15.17 20.94
N ILE A 13 -0.89 16.38 20.79
CA ILE A 13 -0.67 17.01 19.47
C ILE A 13 0.29 16.17 18.63
N VAL A 14 1.45 15.77 19.18
CA VAL A 14 2.44 14.94 18.48
C VAL A 14 1.81 13.63 18.00
N LYS A 15 0.97 13.00 18.84
CA LYS A 15 0.25 11.77 18.49
C LYS A 15 -0.79 12.02 17.40
N LYS A 16 -1.68 12.99 17.56
CA LYS A 16 -2.78 13.28 16.61
C LYS A 16 -2.25 13.79 15.26
N ALA A 17 -1.14 14.53 15.25
CA ALA A 17 -0.47 14.98 14.03
C ALA A 17 0.50 13.94 13.43
N ASN A 18 0.56 12.73 13.99
CA ASN A 18 1.43 11.63 13.55
C ASN A 18 2.92 12.02 13.40
N ILE A 19 3.44 12.80 14.36
CA ILE A 19 4.82 13.28 14.33
C ILE A 19 5.74 12.26 14.98
N ARG A 20 6.83 11.93 14.28
CA ARG A 20 7.74 10.84 14.64
C ARG A 20 9.13 11.34 14.97
N GLY A 21 9.94 10.46 15.54
CA GLY A 21 11.30 10.78 15.95
C GLY A 21 11.37 11.46 17.31
N LYS A 22 12.56 11.90 17.71
CA LYS A 22 12.76 12.55 19.01
C LYS A 22 12.36 14.01 18.91
N ILE A 23 11.40 14.45 19.71
CA ILE A 23 11.01 15.86 19.74
C ILE A 23 12.12 16.70 20.39
N LYS A 24 12.44 17.82 19.75
CA LYS A 24 13.58 18.69 20.08
C LYS A 24 13.16 20.12 20.40
N GLY A 25 12.01 20.55 19.90
CA GLY A 25 11.40 21.84 20.17
C GLY A 25 9.91 21.81 19.85
N ILE A 26 9.14 22.58 20.61
CA ILE A 26 7.72 22.84 20.38
C ILE A 26 7.52 24.33 20.65
N ILE A 27 7.01 25.06 19.65
CA ILE A 27 6.76 26.50 19.74
C ILE A 27 5.29 26.75 19.39
N TYR A 28 4.51 27.24 20.34
CA TYR A 28 3.13 27.63 20.13
C TYR A 28 3.05 29.10 19.72
N PHE A 29 2.15 29.42 18.80
CA PHE A 29 1.84 30.79 18.43
C PHE A 29 0.44 30.88 17.83
N ASP A 30 -0.11 32.09 17.80
CA ASP A 30 -1.41 32.38 17.22
C ASP A 30 -1.25 33.35 16.05
N GLN A 31 -2.01 33.15 14.98
CA GLN A 31 -2.05 34.07 13.85
C GLN A 31 -3.48 34.12 13.28
N SER A 32 -3.99 35.33 13.00
CA SER A 32 -5.33 35.51 12.43
C SER A 32 -6.45 34.78 13.20
N ASN A 33 -6.39 34.82 14.54
CA ASN A 33 -7.29 34.10 15.46
C ASN A 33 -7.27 32.56 15.35
N GLN A 34 -6.25 31.99 14.71
CA GLN A 34 -6.04 30.55 14.59
C GLN A 34 -4.81 30.15 15.42
N LYS A 35 -4.85 28.95 16.00
CA LYS A 35 -3.78 28.44 16.85
C LYS A 35 -2.86 27.52 16.05
N TYR A 36 -1.57 27.75 16.21
CA TYR A 36 -0.53 26.99 15.54
C TYR A 36 0.52 26.47 16.51
N VAL A 37 1.21 25.41 16.09
CA VAL A 37 2.39 24.92 16.78
C VAL A 37 3.42 24.44 15.77
N LEU A 38 4.67 24.86 15.96
CA LEU A 38 5.83 24.37 15.24
C LEU A 38 6.53 23.33 16.10
N ILE A 39 6.65 22.12 15.58
CA ILE A 39 7.31 21.00 16.25
C ILE A 39 8.57 20.65 15.49
N ILE A 40 9.71 20.77 16.15
CA ILE A 40 11.00 20.33 15.64
C ILE A 40 11.21 18.89 16.09
N ASN A 41 11.25 17.97 15.13
CA ASN A 41 11.46 16.55 15.39
C ASN A 41 12.75 16.05 14.73
N LYS A 42 13.53 15.28 15.48
CA LYS A 42 14.75 14.63 15.00
C LYS A 42 14.42 13.24 14.46
N VAL A 43 14.56 13.05 13.14
CA VAL A 43 14.38 11.77 12.45
C VAL A 43 15.76 11.23 12.07
N SER A 44 16.15 10.11 12.69
CA SER A 44 17.54 9.64 12.68
C SER A 44 18.52 10.71 13.20
N ASP A 45 19.33 11.32 12.31
CA ASP A 45 20.31 12.34 12.67
C ASP A 45 19.97 13.76 12.22
N LEU A 46 18.83 13.93 11.53
CA LEU A 46 18.42 15.21 10.95
C LEU A 46 17.15 15.76 11.59
N TYR A 47 16.85 17.02 11.30
CA TYR A 47 15.72 17.74 11.88
C TYR A 47 14.71 18.09 10.79
N ALA A 48 13.43 17.98 11.15
CA ALA A 48 12.33 18.51 10.37
C ALA A 48 11.44 19.35 11.28
N ILE A 49 10.68 20.23 10.65
CA ILE A 49 9.69 21.08 11.31
C ILE A 49 8.31 20.61 10.89
N ARG A 50 7.36 20.66 11.81
CA ARG A 50 5.94 20.42 11.56
C ARG A 50 5.18 21.63 12.05
N LEU A 51 4.65 22.41 11.12
CA LEU A 51 3.68 23.45 11.39
C LEU A 51 2.30 22.79 11.49
N ILE A 52 1.60 22.98 12.59
CA ILE A 52 0.32 22.32 12.85
C ILE A 52 -0.70 23.38 13.21
N LYS A 53 -1.82 23.41 12.49
CA LYS A 53 -3.00 24.17 12.88
C LYS A 53 -3.89 23.27 13.73
N TYR A 54 -4.31 23.76 14.89
CA TYR A 54 -5.12 22.98 15.82
C TYR A 54 -6.17 23.84 16.53
N GLU A 55 -7.20 23.19 17.06
CA GLU A 55 -8.23 23.81 17.86
C GLU A 55 -8.43 23.04 19.17
N ILE A 56 -8.94 23.72 20.20
CA ILE A 56 -9.27 23.12 21.49
C ILE A 56 -10.77 23.29 21.67
N GLY A 57 -11.50 22.16 21.67
CA GLY A 57 -12.95 22.14 21.87
C GLY A 57 -13.36 22.47 23.30
N ILE A 58 -14.66 22.62 23.51
CA ILE A 58 -15.26 22.94 24.82
C ILE A 58 -14.91 21.89 25.89
N THR A 59 -14.79 20.62 25.48
CA THR A 59 -14.37 19.49 26.34
C THR A 59 -12.86 19.42 26.57
N LEU A 60 -12.10 20.45 26.18
CA LEU A 60 -10.63 20.47 26.14
C LEU A 60 -10.00 19.46 25.17
N GLU A 61 -10.79 18.85 24.29
CA GLU A 61 -10.28 17.95 23.26
C GLU A 61 -9.51 18.73 22.18
N ILE A 62 -8.31 18.24 21.84
CA ILE A 62 -7.48 18.83 20.78
C ILE A 62 -7.88 18.24 19.43
N THR A 63 -8.22 19.09 18.46
CA THR A 63 -8.42 18.68 17.07
C THR A 63 -7.29 19.22 16.21
N ILE A 64 -6.75 18.40 15.32
CA ILE A 64 -5.73 18.82 14.35
C ILE A 64 -6.43 19.18 13.05
N ASN A 65 -6.35 20.45 12.68
CA ASN A 65 -7.04 21.00 11.51
C ASN A 65 -6.16 21.01 10.27
N ALA A 66 -4.83 21.06 10.42
CA ALA A 66 -3.86 20.95 9.32
C ALA A 66 -2.45 20.63 9.86
N VAL A 67 -1.61 20.04 9.01
CA VAL A 67 -0.19 19.78 9.29
C VAL A 67 0.61 20.07 8.03
N LYS A 68 1.64 20.92 8.13
CA LYS A 68 2.60 21.23 7.07
C LYS A 68 4.01 20.92 7.54
N ARG A 69 4.89 20.46 6.66
CA ARG A 69 6.28 20.16 7.00
C ARG A 69 7.22 21.18 6.37
N TYR A 70 8.28 21.52 7.11
CA TYR A 70 9.41 22.29 6.60
C TYR A 70 10.76 21.57 6.85
N PRO A 71 11.71 21.64 5.90
CA PRO A 71 11.52 22.14 4.54
C PRO A 71 10.60 21.19 3.75
N ASN A 72 10.08 21.65 2.60
CA ASN A 72 9.22 20.84 1.73
C ASN A 72 9.91 19.53 1.35
N LEU A 73 9.10 18.46 1.28
CA LEU A 73 9.23 17.05 0.83
C LEU A 73 10.49 16.46 0.16
N MET A 74 11.65 17.11 0.14
CA MET A 74 12.92 16.60 -0.41
C MET A 74 14.12 16.90 0.51
N GLU A 75 13.94 17.68 1.57
CA GLU A 75 15.03 18.23 2.39
C GLU A 75 14.82 18.01 3.90
N PHE A 76 15.90 18.20 4.66
CA PHE A 76 15.95 18.20 6.12
C PHE A 76 17.03 19.18 6.58
N TYR A 77 16.87 19.73 7.77
CA TYR A 77 17.92 20.51 8.40
C TYR A 77 19.01 19.60 8.94
N SER A 78 20.26 19.96 8.64
CA SER A 78 21.43 19.19 9.04
C SER A 78 21.75 19.36 10.52
N THR A 79 21.51 20.56 11.06
CA THR A 79 21.74 20.87 12.46
C THR A 79 20.44 21.23 13.17
N LYS A 80 20.50 21.28 14.51
CA LYS A 80 19.36 21.74 15.31
C LYS A 80 19.17 23.23 15.08
N GLU A 81 20.27 23.96 14.98
CA GLU A 81 20.36 25.40 14.87
C GLU A 81 19.66 25.88 13.59
N ASP A 82 19.94 25.27 12.43
CA ASP A 82 19.26 25.61 11.16
C ASP A 82 17.74 25.44 11.28
N ALA A 83 17.28 24.37 11.92
CA ALA A 83 15.85 24.14 12.12
C ALA A 83 15.21 25.19 13.04
N TYR A 84 15.94 25.73 14.01
CA TYR A 84 15.44 26.80 14.87
C TYR A 84 15.47 28.17 14.18
N GLU A 85 16.40 28.41 13.25
CA GLU A 85 16.40 29.61 12.42
C GLU A 85 15.18 29.62 11.50
N GLU A 86 14.89 28.51 10.82
CA GLU A 86 13.70 28.44 9.98
C GLU A 86 12.39 28.52 10.76
N VAL A 87 12.33 27.97 11.99
CA VAL A 87 11.14 28.17 12.83
C VAL A 87 10.82 29.65 12.99
N LYS A 88 11.83 30.52 13.15
CA LYS A 88 11.61 31.97 13.27
C LYS A 88 11.07 32.55 11.96
N GLU A 89 11.67 32.17 10.83
CA GLU A 89 11.21 32.61 9.51
C GLU A 89 9.75 32.22 9.25
N ILE A 90 9.38 30.98 9.56
CA ILE A 90 7.99 30.51 9.40
C ILE A 90 7.05 31.33 10.29
N GLN A 91 7.40 31.60 11.56
CA GLN A 91 6.55 32.38 12.46
C GLN A 91 6.32 33.82 11.99
N GLU A 92 7.30 34.40 11.30
CA GLU A 92 7.27 35.79 10.82
C GLU A 92 6.68 35.93 9.41
N ASN A 93 6.45 34.82 8.70
CA ASN A 93 5.98 34.81 7.33
C ASN A 93 4.55 34.25 7.19
N PRO A 94 3.52 35.12 7.05
CA PRO A 94 2.13 34.70 6.84
C PRO A 94 1.91 33.82 5.61
N GLU A 95 2.70 33.99 4.54
CA GLU A 95 2.56 33.17 3.33
C GLU A 95 2.92 31.71 3.61
N LEU A 96 3.99 31.47 4.38
CA LEU A 96 4.36 30.13 4.83
C LEU A 96 3.29 29.54 5.75
N ILE A 97 2.78 30.33 6.69
CA ILE A 97 1.75 29.83 7.62
C ILE A 97 0.44 29.49 6.89
N ASN A 98 0.06 30.29 5.90
CA ASN A 98 -1.13 30.06 5.07
C ASN A 98 -1.02 28.80 4.19
N GLN A 99 0.18 28.26 3.98
CA GLN A 99 0.36 26.94 3.35
C GLN A 99 -0.03 25.78 4.28
N CYS A 100 -0.31 26.03 5.57
CA CYS A 100 -0.86 25.03 6.49
C CYS A 100 -2.36 24.81 6.28
N ILE A 101 -2.69 24.37 5.07
CA ILE A 101 -3.97 23.77 4.70
C ILE A 101 -3.86 22.27 5.04
N TYR A 102 -4.97 21.54 5.23
CA TYR A 102 -4.95 20.10 5.57
C TYR A 102 -4.36 19.26 4.42
N GLU A 103 -3.07 19.42 4.16
CA GLU A 103 -2.26 18.55 3.34
C GLU A 103 -1.55 17.62 4.32
N ILE A 104 -2.18 16.49 4.65
CA ILE A 104 -1.33 15.32 4.86
C ILE A 104 -0.49 15.27 3.58
N GLU A 105 0.80 15.55 3.69
CA GLU A 105 1.80 15.63 2.62
C GLU A 105 2.03 14.25 1.94
N THR A 106 0.96 13.52 1.69
CA THR A 106 0.82 12.72 0.50
C THR A 106 0.65 13.71 -0.65
N TYR A 107 1.51 13.69 -1.68
CA TYR A 107 1.11 14.15 -3.03
C TYR A 107 -0.40 13.95 -3.20
N GLU A 108 -1.13 14.94 -3.71
CA GLU A 108 -2.47 14.69 -4.23
C GLU A 108 -2.37 13.50 -5.18
N ASP A 109 -2.75 12.33 -4.67
CA ASP A 109 -2.83 11.13 -5.46
C ASP A 109 -4.18 11.26 -6.14
N GLU A 110 -4.16 11.92 -7.30
CA GLU A 110 -5.33 12.13 -8.16
C GLU A 110 -5.96 10.80 -8.61
N THR A 111 -5.24 9.69 -8.42
CA THR A 111 -5.68 8.34 -8.76
C THR A 111 -6.22 7.62 -7.53
N GLU A 112 -7.54 7.61 -7.41
CA GLU A 112 -8.21 6.98 -6.27
C GLU A 112 -8.45 5.47 -6.46
N ASN A 113 -8.44 4.97 -7.70
CA ASN A 113 -8.79 3.59 -8.03
C ASN A 113 -7.55 2.72 -8.26
N ASN A 114 -6.90 2.27 -7.18
CA ASN A 114 -5.72 1.42 -7.26
C ASN A 114 -6.08 -0.07 -7.36
N ILE A 115 -5.51 -0.77 -8.35
CA ILE A 115 -5.70 -2.19 -8.63
C ILE A 115 -4.37 -2.90 -8.41
N LEU A 116 -4.31 -3.82 -7.45
CA LEU A 116 -3.10 -4.57 -7.13
C LEU A 116 -3.15 -5.96 -7.77
N LEU A 117 -2.20 -6.31 -8.64
CA LEU A 117 -2.16 -7.63 -9.28
C LEU A 117 -1.24 -8.57 -8.51
N ILE A 118 -1.75 -9.69 -8.01
CA ILE A 118 -0.99 -10.72 -7.28
C ILE A 118 -1.20 -12.08 -7.96
N GLY A 119 -0.19 -12.94 -7.94
CA GLY A 119 -0.28 -14.26 -8.58
C GLY A 119 1.10 -14.85 -8.85
N VAL A 120 1.14 -16.15 -9.11
CA VAL A 120 2.38 -16.88 -9.44
C VAL A 120 3.04 -16.36 -10.72
N ALA A 121 4.32 -16.68 -10.92
CA ALA A 121 5.02 -16.36 -12.17
C ALA A 121 4.31 -17.01 -13.37
N GLY A 122 4.28 -16.33 -14.52
CA GLY A 122 3.62 -16.86 -15.72
C GLY A 122 2.09 -16.83 -15.72
N SER A 123 1.43 -16.39 -14.64
CA SER A 123 -0.05 -16.33 -14.59
C SER A 123 -0.69 -15.24 -15.46
N GLY A 124 0.12 -14.42 -16.14
CA GLY A 124 -0.36 -13.38 -17.05
C GLY A 124 -0.69 -12.05 -16.38
N LYS A 125 -0.18 -11.76 -15.17
CA LYS A 125 -0.35 -10.45 -14.49
C LYS A 125 0.06 -9.27 -15.38
N SER A 126 1.27 -9.30 -15.93
CA SER A 126 1.79 -8.26 -16.81
C SER A 126 0.95 -8.07 -18.07
N THR A 127 0.51 -9.16 -18.70
CA THR A 127 -0.44 -9.12 -19.83
C THR A 127 -1.79 -8.52 -19.41
N LEU A 128 -2.29 -8.89 -18.23
CA LEU A 128 -3.53 -8.34 -17.69
C LEU A 128 -3.39 -6.83 -17.40
N ALA A 129 -2.26 -6.39 -16.84
CA ALA A 129 -1.95 -4.98 -16.62
C ALA A 129 -2.04 -4.20 -17.94
N ASN A 130 -1.36 -4.68 -18.99
CA ASN A 130 -1.40 -4.10 -20.33
C ASN A 130 -2.83 -4.03 -20.90
N VAL A 131 -3.62 -5.09 -20.75
CA VAL A 131 -5.01 -5.14 -21.22
C VAL A 131 -5.91 -4.15 -20.46
N ILE A 132 -5.76 -4.06 -19.13
CA ILE A 132 -6.54 -3.16 -18.27
C ILE A 132 -6.09 -1.70 -18.40
N SER A 133 -4.84 -1.42 -18.77
CA SER A 133 -4.39 -0.04 -19.05
C SER A 133 -4.48 0.37 -20.52
N ASN A 134 -4.66 -0.59 -21.44
CA ASN A 134 -4.64 -0.39 -22.90
C ASN A 134 -3.27 0.15 -23.35
N THR A 135 -2.21 -0.44 -22.80
CA THR A 135 -0.80 -0.07 -23.07
C THR A 135 0.04 -1.32 -23.26
N ASN A 136 1.28 -1.17 -23.73
CA ASN A 136 2.28 -2.25 -23.79
C ASN A 136 3.47 -1.97 -22.86
N ASN A 137 3.20 -1.38 -21.69
CA ASN A 137 4.24 -0.92 -20.76
C ASN A 137 4.88 -2.06 -19.96
N CYS A 138 4.23 -3.22 -19.88
CA CYS A 138 4.77 -4.42 -19.27
C CYS A 138 5.26 -5.42 -20.32
N ASP A 139 6.47 -5.96 -20.15
CA ASP A 139 7.00 -7.04 -20.97
C ASP A 139 6.16 -8.32 -20.82
N GLU A 140 5.55 -8.77 -21.92
CA GLU A 140 4.78 -10.01 -21.99
C GLU A 140 5.69 -11.16 -22.43
N SER A 141 6.38 -11.83 -21.49
CA SER A 141 7.20 -13.01 -21.84
C SER A 141 6.50 -14.33 -21.51
N GLU A 142 6.47 -15.26 -22.47
CA GLU A 142 5.95 -16.62 -22.29
C GLU A 142 6.94 -17.58 -21.57
N GLY A 143 8.15 -17.11 -21.22
CA GLY A 143 9.22 -17.92 -20.64
C GLY A 143 9.44 -17.70 -19.14
N SER A 144 9.82 -18.78 -18.45
CA SER A 144 9.97 -18.97 -17.00
C SER A 144 11.03 -18.12 -16.27
N VAL A 145 11.33 -16.92 -16.75
CA VAL A 145 12.29 -16.00 -16.09
C VAL A 145 11.62 -14.65 -15.94
N SER A 146 11.05 -14.37 -14.77
CA SER A 146 10.59 -13.00 -14.51
C SER A 146 11.80 -12.08 -14.44
N LYS A 147 11.89 -11.18 -15.41
CA LYS A 147 12.97 -10.18 -15.49
C LYS A 147 12.72 -8.96 -14.61
N SER A 148 11.57 -8.88 -13.93
CA SER A 148 11.19 -7.68 -13.18
C SER A 148 11.42 -7.85 -11.68
N GLN A 149 12.46 -7.19 -11.16
CA GLN A 149 12.75 -7.15 -9.73
C GLN A 149 11.93 -6.07 -8.98
N HIS A 150 11.10 -5.29 -9.68
CA HIS A 150 10.37 -4.14 -9.14
C HIS A 150 8.90 -4.16 -9.58
N PHE A 151 8.04 -3.47 -8.83
CA PHE A 151 6.66 -3.24 -9.26
C PHE A 151 6.64 -2.42 -10.55
N LYS A 152 5.72 -2.73 -11.45
CA LYS A 152 5.37 -1.86 -12.57
C LYS A 152 4.06 -1.17 -12.26
N ILE A 153 4.00 0.13 -12.53
CA ILE A 153 2.85 0.98 -12.23
C ILE A 153 2.40 1.59 -13.55
N ILE A 154 1.10 1.52 -13.81
CA ILE A 154 0.51 2.13 -14.99
C ILE A 154 -0.74 2.89 -14.56
N ASP A 155 -0.69 4.20 -14.75
CA ASP A 155 -1.85 5.08 -14.59
C ASP A 155 -2.58 5.15 -15.93
N PHE A 156 -3.91 5.08 -15.88
CA PHE A 156 -4.77 5.13 -17.06
C PHE A 156 -6.13 5.69 -16.71
N GLU A 157 -6.90 6.04 -17.74
CA GLU A 157 -8.24 6.58 -17.60
C GLU A 157 -9.27 5.67 -18.27
N TRP A 158 -10.44 5.58 -17.66
CA TRP A 158 -11.61 4.91 -18.23
C TRP A 158 -12.87 5.65 -17.80
N ASN A 159 -13.67 6.09 -18.77
CA ASN A 159 -14.88 6.89 -18.52
C ASN A 159 -14.60 8.07 -17.55
N GLU A 160 -13.57 8.88 -17.86
CA GLU A 160 -13.15 10.04 -17.06
C GLU A 160 -12.67 9.72 -15.63
N THR A 161 -12.61 8.43 -15.28
CA THR A 161 -12.15 7.95 -13.97
C THR A 161 -10.70 7.48 -14.08
N LYS A 162 -9.83 8.02 -13.22
CA LYS A 162 -8.41 7.64 -13.12
C LYS A 162 -8.25 6.33 -12.34
N TYR A 163 -7.47 5.43 -12.90
CA TYR A 163 -7.09 4.14 -12.33
C TYR A 163 -5.57 3.97 -12.35
N ARG A 164 -5.07 3.20 -11.38
CA ARG A 164 -3.66 2.78 -11.31
C ARG A 164 -3.63 1.27 -11.20
N VAL A 165 -2.90 0.60 -12.08
CA VAL A 165 -2.60 -0.83 -11.93
C VAL A 165 -1.17 -1.01 -11.45
N VAL A 166 -1.01 -1.78 -10.36
CA VAL A 166 0.28 -2.13 -9.77
C VAL A 166 0.53 -3.61 -10.04
N ASP A 167 1.40 -3.89 -11.01
CA ASP A 167 1.86 -5.22 -11.34
C ASP A 167 2.98 -5.63 -10.38
N THR A 168 2.75 -6.72 -9.63
CA THR A 168 3.70 -7.24 -8.66
C THR A 168 4.58 -8.35 -9.22
N VAL A 169 5.77 -8.50 -8.66
CA VAL A 169 6.64 -9.65 -8.95
C VAL A 169 5.90 -10.93 -8.55
N GLY A 170 6.00 -11.99 -9.35
CA GLY A 170 5.27 -13.23 -9.10
C GLY A 170 5.59 -13.85 -7.75
N THR A 171 4.57 -14.41 -7.08
CA THR A 171 4.72 -15.01 -5.75
C THR A 171 5.62 -16.25 -5.74
N GLY A 172 5.92 -16.85 -6.90
CA GLY A 172 6.80 -18.03 -7.00
C GLY A 172 8.27 -17.73 -7.35
N ASP A 173 8.65 -16.48 -7.68
CA ASP A 173 10.03 -16.11 -8.03
C ASP A 173 10.88 -15.72 -6.80
N ILE A 174 10.64 -16.39 -5.66
CA ILE A 174 11.14 -15.97 -4.36
C ILE A 174 12.58 -16.45 -4.14
N ASN A 175 13.54 -15.65 -4.61
CA ASN A 175 14.81 -15.47 -3.89
C ASN A 175 14.74 -14.29 -2.90
N LEU A 176 13.55 -13.76 -2.59
CA LEU A 176 13.34 -12.62 -1.70
C LEU A 176 12.98 -13.08 -0.28
N THR A 177 13.66 -12.52 0.71
CA THR A 177 13.34 -12.73 2.12
C THR A 177 11.99 -12.08 2.49
N ARG A 178 11.35 -12.58 3.56
CA ARG A 178 10.13 -11.96 4.14
C ARG A 178 10.27 -10.44 4.34
N ASN A 179 11.44 -9.98 4.76
CA ASN A 179 11.70 -8.57 5.03
C ASN A 179 11.73 -7.74 3.74
N GLU A 180 12.30 -8.27 2.67
CA GLU A 180 12.32 -7.61 1.36
C GLU A 180 10.91 -7.52 0.78
N VAL A 181 10.11 -8.57 0.97
CA VAL A 181 8.69 -8.61 0.61
C VAL A 181 7.91 -7.52 1.34
N LEU A 182 8.01 -7.43 2.67
CA LEU A 182 7.30 -6.43 3.46
C LEU A 182 7.75 -5.01 3.09
N TYR A 183 9.06 -4.80 2.88
CA TYR A 183 9.60 -3.51 2.47
C TYR A 183 9.06 -3.09 1.10
N LYS A 184 9.11 -3.98 0.10
CA LYS A 184 8.55 -3.75 -1.23
C LYS A 184 7.06 -3.42 -1.15
N MET A 185 6.30 -4.17 -0.35
CA MET A 185 4.88 -3.87 -0.15
C MET A 185 4.67 -2.48 0.48
N GLY A 186 5.54 -2.06 1.40
CA GLY A 186 5.54 -0.68 1.92
C GLY A 186 5.74 0.37 0.83
N GLU A 187 6.65 0.12 -0.14
CA GLU A 187 6.81 0.98 -1.32
C GLU A 187 5.51 1.02 -2.15
N ALA A 188 4.85 -0.12 -2.39
CA ALA A 188 3.58 -0.17 -3.11
C ALA A 188 2.44 0.59 -2.40
N ILE A 189 2.34 0.48 -1.06
CA ILE A 189 1.37 1.23 -0.24
C ILE A 189 1.58 2.73 -0.37
N HIS A 190 2.85 3.19 -0.34
CA HIS A 190 3.17 4.61 -0.52
C HIS A 190 2.74 5.13 -1.90
N LEU A 191 2.69 4.25 -2.91
CA LEU A 191 2.23 4.57 -4.26
C LEU A 191 0.71 4.48 -4.42
N MET A 192 -0.03 3.94 -3.45
CA MET A 192 -1.48 3.79 -3.50
C MET A 192 -2.11 4.58 -2.34
N LYS A 193 -1.82 5.88 -2.24
CA LYS A 193 -2.14 6.69 -1.03
C LYS A 193 -3.63 6.74 -0.73
N LYS A 194 -4.48 6.56 -1.74
CA LYS A 194 -5.94 6.51 -1.62
C LYS A 194 -6.50 5.13 -1.24
N GLY A 195 -5.63 4.14 -1.02
CA GLY A 195 -6.00 2.76 -0.69
C GLY A 195 -6.19 1.89 -1.93
N ILE A 196 -6.52 0.62 -1.74
CA ILE A 196 -6.68 -0.38 -2.80
C ILE A 196 -8.16 -0.55 -3.11
N LYS A 197 -8.58 -0.29 -4.36
CA LYS A 197 -9.94 -0.56 -4.80
C LYS A 197 -10.19 -2.06 -4.93
N GLN A 198 -9.29 -2.77 -5.60
CA GLN A 198 -9.35 -4.22 -5.79
C GLN A 198 -7.94 -4.84 -5.83
N ILE A 199 -7.84 -6.05 -5.29
CA ILE A 199 -6.72 -6.97 -5.44
C ILE A 199 -7.15 -8.05 -6.42
N PHE A 200 -6.49 -8.12 -7.56
CA PHE A 200 -6.71 -9.16 -8.56
C PHE A 200 -5.72 -10.30 -8.38
N VAL A 201 -6.25 -11.47 -8.00
CA VAL A 201 -5.48 -12.72 -7.94
C VAL A 201 -5.55 -13.39 -9.31
N VAL A 202 -4.44 -13.34 -10.06
CA VAL A 202 -4.39 -13.73 -11.48
C VAL A 202 -3.93 -15.17 -11.65
N ILE A 203 -4.72 -15.99 -12.35
CA ILE A 203 -4.51 -17.44 -12.50
C ILE A 203 -4.74 -17.89 -13.96
N LYS A 204 -3.74 -18.51 -14.60
CA LYS A 204 -3.74 -18.83 -16.06
C LYS A 204 -4.07 -20.28 -16.43
N SER A 205 -3.73 -21.25 -15.59
CA SER A 205 -3.94 -22.69 -15.87
C SER A 205 -4.82 -23.33 -14.80
N ARG A 206 -4.92 -24.67 -14.78
CA ARG A 206 -5.68 -25.41 -13.75
C ARG A 206 -5.34 -24.82 -12.38
N PHE A 207 -6.37 -24.55 -11.57
CA PHE A 207 -6.16 -24.21 -10.16
C PHE A 207 -5.48 -25.41 -9.49
N THR A 208 -4.15 -25.37 -9.43
CA THR A 208 -3.33 -26.30 -8.65
C THR A 208 -3.15 -25.70 -7.25
N ASN A 209 -2.49 -26.44 -6.35
CA ASN A 209 -2.16 -25.91 -5.01
C ASN A 209 -1.35 -24.59 -5.07
N GLU A 210 -0.64 -24.33 -6.17
CA GLU A 210 0.10 -23.09 -6.41
C GLU A 210 -0.83 -21.87 -6.50
N ALA A 211 -2.10 -22.05 -6.89
CA ALA A 211 -3.10 -20.99 -6.91
C ALA A 211 -3.50 -20.50 -5.50
N ILE A 212 -3.17 -21.25 -4.44
CA ILE A 212 -3.48 -20.90 -3.04
C ILE A 212 -2.45 -19.92 -2.46
N GLU A 213 -1.20 -20.01 -2.90
CA GLU A 213 -0.09 -19.20 -2.35
C GLU A 213 -0.36 -17.68 -2.39
N PRO A 214 -0.90 -17.09 -3.49
CA PRO A 214 -1.30 -15.68 -3.52
C PRO A 214 -2.26 -15.28 -2.40
N PHE A 215 -3.21 -16.15 -2.04
CA PHE A 215 -4.18 -15.87 -0.97
C PHE A 215 -3.51 -15.89 0.39
N ASP A 216 -2.66 -16.89 0.67
CA ASP A 216 -1.87 -16.93 1.89
C ASP A 216 -0.98 -15.69 2.03
N TYR A 217 -0.41 -15.22 0.92
CA TYR A 217 0.39 -14.01 0.88
C TYR A 217 -0.43 -12.75 1.20
N ILE A 218 -1.62 -12.62 0.61
CA ILE A 218 -2.55 -11.52 0.89
C ILE A 218 -2.96 -11.52 2.36
N GLN A 219 -3.38 -12.66 2.89
CA GLN A 219 -3.86 -12.79 4.27
C GLN A 219 -2.75 -12.56 5.31
N LYS A 220 -1.47 -12.79 4.94
CA LYS A 220 -0.33 -12.40 5.79
C LYS A 220 -0.20 -10.89 5.89
N ILE A 221 -0.52 -10.12 4.85
CA ILE A 221 -0.20 -8.68 4.78
C ILE A 221 -1.40 -7.82 5.14
N PHE A 222 -2.58 -8.19 4.65
CA PHE A 222 -3.78 -7.39 4.70
C PHE A 222 -4.84 -8.10 5.55
N LYS A 223 -5.41 -7.38 6.53
CA LYS A 223 -6.51 -7.89 7.36
C LYS A 223 -7.84 -7.40 6.80
N ASN A 224 -8.90 -8.19 6.88
CA ASN A 224 -10.25 -7.79 6.49
C ASN A 224 -10.35 -7.22 5.05
N VAL A 225 -9.54 -7.76 4.13
CA VAL A 225 -9.44 -7.27 2.74
C VAL A 225 -10.33 -8.06 1.78
N ASP A 226 -11.05 -9.06 2.28
CA ASP A 226 -11.74 -10.06 1.44
C ASP A 226 -12.73 -9.47 0.43
N GLN A 227 -13.46 -8.41 0.79
CA GLN A 227 -14.39 -7.72 -0.11
C GLN A 227 -13.69 -7.00 -1.29
N HIS A 228 -12.38 -6.83 -1.21
CA HIS A 228 -11.55 -6.25 -2.25
C HIS A 228 -10.77 -7.30 -3.04
N ILE A 229 -10.96 -8.60 -2.79
CA ILE A 229 -10.26 -9.67 -3.53
C ILE A 229 -11.16 -10.18 -4.66
N THR A 230 -10.60 -10.22 -5.86
CA THR A 230 -11.24 -10.83 -7.04
C THR A 230 -10.26 -11.76 -7.76
N ILE A 231 -10.74 -12.91 -8.19
CA ILE A 231 -9.97 -13.88 -8.96
C ILE A 231 -10.10 -13.56 -10.44
N ILE A 232 -8.99 -13.42 -11.15
CA ILE A 232 -8.97 -13.26 -12.61
C ILE A 232 -8.44 -14.54 -13.24
N ARG A 233 -9.34 -15.32 -13.85
CA ARG A 233 -9.04 -16.55 -14.58
C ARG A 233 -8.65 -16.22 -16.01
N THR A 234 -7.35 -16.15 -16.29
CA THR A 234 -6.80 -15.81 -17.61
C THR A 234 -6.65 -17.03 -18.51
N GLY A 235 -6.57 -16.80 -19.82
CA GLY A 235 -6.35 -17.85 -20.83
C GLY A 235 -7.56 -18.77 -21.04
N PHE A 236 -8.75 -18.36 -20.59
CA PHE A 236 -9.96 -19.15 -20.75
C PHE A 236 -10.63 -18.81 -22.08
N GLU A 237 -10.51 -19.65 -23.10
CA GLU A 237 -10.95 -19.32 -24.46
C GLU A 237 -12.45 -19.04 -24.56
N ASN A 238 -13.26 -19.76 -23.77
CA ASN A 238 -14.72 -19.65 -23.75
C ASN A 238 -15.22 -18.68 -22.67
N PHE A 239 -14.47 -17.62 -22.35
CA PHE A 239 -14.83 -16.67 -21.29
C PHE A 239 -16.12 -15.88 -21.55
N GLU A 240 -16.61 -15.88 -22.79
CA GLU A 240 -17.90 -15.29 -23.16
C GLU A 240 -19.08 -16.26 -22.98
N ASP A 241 -18.80 -17.55 -22.81
CA ASP A 241 -19.79 -18.60 -22.58
C ASP A 241 -20.00 -18.79 -21.07
N MET A 242 -21.15 -18.33 -20.58
CA MET A 242 -21.51 -18.42 -19.16
C MET A 242 -21.65 -19.86 -18.69
N GLU A 243 -22.14 -20.79 -19.53
CA GLU A 243 -22.26 -22.20 -19.16
C GLU A 243 -20.87 -22.83 -19.01
N ALA A 244 -19.94 -22.49 -19.91
CA ALA A 244 -18.54 -22.93 -19.80
C ALA A 244 -17.85 -22.37 -18.55
N CYS A 245 -18.09 -21.10 -18.21
CA CYS A 245 -17.53 -20.47 -17.00
C CYS A 245 -18.09 -21.12 -15.72
N GLU A 246 -19.40 -21.37 -15.64
CA GLU A 246 -20.01 -22.03 -14.49
C GLU A 246 -19.57 -23.49 -14.37
N LYS A 247 -19.37 -24.19 -15.49
CA LYS A 247 -18.79 -25.52 -15.47
C LYS A 247 -17.37 -25.51 -14.90
N ASP A 248 -16.50 -24.63 -15.38
CA ASP A 248 -15.14 -24.48 -14.84
C ASP A 248 -15.19 -24.17 -13.34
N LYS A 249 -16.01 -23.20 -12.91
CA LYS A 249 -16.18 -22.86 -11.49
C LYS A 249 -16.59 -24.07 -10.63
N ASN A 250 -17.51 -24.89 -11.11
CA ASN A 250 -17.92 -26.13 -10.42
C ASN A 250 -16.80 -27.18 -10.37
N ASP A 251 -16.06 -27.35 -11.47
CA ASP A 251 -14.90 -28.24 -11.51
C ASP A 251 -13.81 -27.79 -10.52
N LEU A 252 -13.55 -26.48 -10.41
CA LEU A 252 -12.63 -25.93 -9.42
C LEU A 252 -13.11 -26.18 -7.99
N ARG A 253 -14.41 -25.98 -7.74
CA ARG A 253 -15.02 -26.23 -6.42
C ARG A 253 -14.92 -27.70 -6.01
N ASN A 254 -15.02 -28.62 -6.96
CA ASN A 254 -14.98 -30.07 -6.71
C ASN A 254 -13.55 -30.65 -6.64
N SER A 255 -12.53 -29.84 -6.95
CA SER A 255 -11.14 -30.32 -7.03
C SER A 255 -10.51 -30.62 -5.66
N ASN A 256 -10.59 -29.71 -4.69
CA ASN A 256 -10.21 -29.94 -3.29
C ASN A 256 -10.86 -28.91 -2.34
N LYS A 257 -10.86 -29.21 -1.02
CA LYS A 257 -11.51 -28.39 0.01
C LYS A 257 -11.01 -26.94 0.09
N LYS A 258 -9.70 -26.70 -0.08
CA LYS A 258 -9.11 -25.34 -0.01
C LYS A 258 -9.50 -24.50 -1.22
N LEU A 259 -9.58 -25.12 -2.39
CA LEU A 259 -10.05 -24.45 -3.61
C LEU A 259 -11.54 -24.18 -3.55
N ALA A 260 -12.32 -25.11 -3.02
CA ALA A 260 -13.74 -24.91 -2.77
C ALA A 260 -13.99 -23.68 -1.88
N SER A 261 -13.22 -23.49 -0.80
CA SER A 261 -13.37 -22.31 0.06
C SER A 261 -13.04 -21.02 -0.69
N ILE A 262 -11.95 -20.99 -1.45
CA ILE A 262 -11.55 -19.81 -2.24
C ILE A 262 -12.60 -19.44 -3.29
N VAL A 263 -13.08 -20.41 -4.07
CA VAL A 263 -14.06 -20.22 -5.15
C VAL A 263 -15.43 -19.78 -4.61
N ASN A 264 -15.81 -20.27 -3.42
CA ASN A 264 -17.06 -19.86 -2.78
C ASN A 264 -16.96 -18.48 -2.10
N GLN A 265 -15.76 -18.08 -1.70
CA GLN A 265 -15.54 -16.83 -0.97
C GLN A 265 -15.34 -15.62 -1.90
N TYR A 266 -14.70 -15.81 -3.05
CA TYR A 266 -14.29 -14.70 -3.91
C TYR A 266 -14.94 -14.77 -5.31
N ASN A 267 -15.20 -13.59 -5.87
CA ASN A 267 -15.70 -13.46 -7.23
C ASN A 267 -14.64 -13.93 -8.24
N ILE A 268 -15.08 -14.57 -9.33
CA ILE A 268 -14.21 -15.02 -10.42
C ILE A 268 -14.63 -14.33 -11.71
N ILE A 269 -13.67 -13.70 -12.38
CA ILE A 269 -13.83 -13.11 -13.71
C ILE A 269 -12.99 -13.90 -14.69
N TYR A 270 -13.63 -14.37 -15.75
CA TYR A 270 -13.00 -15.12 -16.82
C TYR A 270 -12.59 -14.18 -17.95
N VAL A 271 -11.35 -14.31 -18.41
CA VAL A 271 -10.81 -13.51 -19.52
C VAL A 271 -9.87 -14.30 -20.39
N ASN A 272 -9.76 -13.87 -21.65
CA ASN A 272 -8.73 -14.34 -22.55
C ASN A 272 -7.88 -13.16 -23.04
N ASN A 273 -6.57 -13.24 -22.78
CA ASN A 273 -5.62 -12.19 -23.14
C ASN A 273 -4.51 -12.79 -24.02
N PRO A 274 -4.84 -13.20 -25.27
CA PRO A 274 -3.85 -13.74 -26.21
C PRO A 274 -2.80 -12.69 -26.57
N PRO A 275 -1.64 -13.06 -27.16
CA PRO A 275 -0.64 -12.10 -27.61
C PRO A 275 -1.23 -10.99 -28.48
N GLU A 276 -0.76 -9.75 -28.30
CA GLU A 276 -1.33 -8.55 -28.91
C GLU A 276 -1.42 -8.67 -30.44
N SER A 277 -0.40 -9.27 -31.06
CA SER A 277 -0.28 -9.48 -32.50
C SER A 277 -1.37 -10.37 -33.11
N LYS A 278 -2.14 -11.11 -32.30
CA LYS A 278 -3.02 -12.16 -32.80
C LYS A 278 -4.52 -11.82 -32.69
N ARG A 279 -4.98 -11.15 -31.63
CA ARG A 279 -6.44 -10.95 -31.36
C ARG A 279 -6.78 -9.74 -30.48
N ARG A 280 -6.60 -8.52 -31.00
CA ARG A 280 -6.93 -7.27 -30.29
C ARG A 280 -8.39 -7.20 -29.78
N GLN A 281 -9.36 -7.61 -30.60
CA GLN A 281 -10.78 -7.59 -30.21
C GLN A 281 -11.08 -8.46 -28.97
N VAL A 282 -10.38 -9.59 -28.80
CA VAL A 282 -10.55 -10.46 -27.63
C VAL A 282 -10.03 -9.76 -26.36
N ARG A 283 -8.88 -9.08 -26.45
CA ARG A 283 -8.36 -8.23 -25.34
C ARG A 283 -9.33 -7.12 -24.99
N GLU A 284 -9.95 -6.46 -25.98
CA GLU A 284 -10.92 -5.39 -25.75
C GLU A 284 -12.18 -5.89 -25.02
N LYS A 285 -12.67 -7.10 -25.34
CA LYS A 285 -13.76 -7.73 -24.59
C LYS A 285 -13.37 -8.03 -23.14
N SER A 286 -12.22 -8.66 -22.93
CA SER A 286 -11.68 -8.91 -21.59
C SER A 286 -11.56 -7.61 -20.77
N ARG A 287 -11.05 -6.54 -21.38
CA ARG A 287 -10.97 -5.21 -20.78
C ARG A 287 -12.35 -4.70 -20.37
N ARG A 288 -13.35 -4.73 -21.26
CA ARG A 288 -14.71 -4.25 -20.95
C ARG A 288 -15.35 -4.97 -19.77
N ILE A 289 -15.20 -6.30 -19.70
CA ILE A 289 -15.71 -7.11 -18.58
C ILE A 289 -15.07 -6.64 -17.26
N ILE A 290 -13.74 -6.53 -17.24
CA ILE A 290 -13.01 -6.10 -16.04
C ILE A 290 -13.37 -4.68 -15.63
N MET A 291 -13.45 -3.74 -16.58
CA MET A 291 -13.77 -2.35 -16.27
C MET A 291 -15.21 -2.19 -15.77
N SER A 292 -16.18 -2.89 -16.37
CA SER A 292 -17.56 -2.90 -15.89
C SER A 292 -17.66 -3.46 -14.47
N TYR A 293 -16.90 -4.51 -14.15
CA TYR A 293 -16.80 -5.01 -12.78
C TYR A 293 -16.20 -3.98 -11.82
N LEU A 294 -15.10 -3.32 -12.19
CA LEU A 294 -14.45 -2.30 -11.37
C LEU A 294 -15.36 -1.09 -11.10
N GLU A 295 -16.19 -0.69 -12.06
CA GLU A 295 -17.20 0.36 -11.87
C GLU A 295 -18.26 -0.04 -10.83
N SER A 296 -18.60 -1.34 -10.74
CA SER A 296 -19.53 -1.85 -9.72
C SER A 296 -18.92 -1.93 -8.32
N CYS A 297 -17.59 -1.98 -8.20
CA CYS A 297 -16.88 -2.10 -6.93
C CYS A 297 -16.90 -0.78 -6.14
N GLN A 298 -17.20 -0.88 -4.84
CA GLN A 298 -17.32 0.28 -3.94
C GLN A 298 -16.19 0.34 -2.91
N GLY A 299 -15.76 1.56 -2.60
CA GLY A 299 -14.79 1.84 -1.55
C GLY A 299 -13.36 1.39 -1.86
N ASN A 300 -12.44 1.86 -1.01
CA ASN A 300 -11.03 1.50 -1.06
C ASN A 300 -10.59 0.92 0.28
N TYR A 301 -9.84 -0.17 0.22
CA TYR A 301 -9.19 -0.77 1.37
C TYR A 301 -7.99 0.08 1.82
N LYS A 302 -7.96 0.41 3.12
CA LYS A 302 -6.77 0.91 3.82
C LYS A 302 -6.60 0.15 5.13
N MET A 303 -5.39 -0.33 5.37
CA MET A 303 -5.01 -0.88 6.67
C MET A 303 -4.85 0.23 7.71
N GLU A 304 -5.00 -0.10 8.99
CA GLU A 304 -4.98 0.89 10.09
C GLU A 304 -3.71 1.75 10.14
N ASN A 305 -2.56 1.19 9.76
CA ASN A 305 -1.28 1.90 9.73
C ASN A 305 -0.82 2.26 8.31
N TRP A 306 -1.75 2.42 7.35
CA TRP A 306 -1.44 2.81 5.98
C TRP A 306 -0.63 4.10 5.91
N ASP A 307 -1.15 5.19 6.48
CA ASP A 307 -0.50 6.50 6.44
C ASP A 307 0.83 6.49 7.20
N ASN A 308 0.90 5.67 8.26
CA ASN A 308 2.10 5.41 9.04
C ASN A 308 3.22 4.78 8.21
N VAL A 309 2.91 3.87 7.28
CA VAL A 309 3.86 3.29 6.33
C VAL A 309 4.24 4.31 5.27
N CYS A 310 3.27 5.03 4.71
CA CYS A 310 3.51 6.10 3.73
C CYS A 310 4.53 7.13 4.23
N VAL A 311 4.38 7.60 5.48
CA VAL A 311 5.30 8.55 6.12
C VAL A 311 6.72 7.99 6.21
N ARG A 312 6.90 6.71 6.60
CA ARG A 312 8.26 6.13 6.72
C ARG A 312 8.96 5.98 5.39
N ILE A 313 8.22 5.57 4.36
CA ILE A 313 8.76 5.46 3.00
C ILE A 313 9.16 6.85 2.49
N ASN A 314 8.34 7.87 2.76
CA ASN A 314 8.67 9.25 2.42
C ASN A 314 9.96 9.73 3.10
N ASP A 315 10.10 9.50 4.40
CA ASP A 315 11.32 9.84 5.14
C ASP A 315 12.57 9.13 4.58
N LEU A 316 12.45 7.86 4.18
CA LEU A 316 13.53 7.10 3.55
C LEU A 316 13.89 7.63 2.15
N MET A 317 12.90 7.98 1.32
CA MET A 317 13.14 8.53 -0.02
C MET A 317 13.86 9.89 0.07
N ASN A 318 13.50 10.72 1.05
CA ASN A 318 14.16 11.99 1.29
C ASN A 318 15.59 11.79 1.79
N ALA A 319 15.83 10.74 2.57
CA ALA A 319 17.19 10.40 2.99
C ALA A 319 18.11 10.05 1.80
N LYS A 320 17.61 9.41 0.74
CA LYS A 320 18.41 9.02 -0.44
C LYS A 320 19.07 10.20 -1.16
N LYS A 321 18.58 11.42 -0.94
CA LYS A 321 19.10 12.66 -1.54
C LYS A 321 20.29 13.26 -0.79
N TRP A 322 20.75 12.64 0.30
CA TRP A 322 21.88 13.14 1.09
C TRP A 322 23.23 12.96 0.36
N GLY A 323 24.11 13.97 0.46
CA GLY A 323 25.43 13.97 -0.18
C GLY A 323 26.49 13.07 0.49
N ASP A 324 26.30 12.66 1.75
CA ASP A 324 27.22 11.77 2.49
C ASP A 324 26.74 10.31 2.47
N LYS A 325 27.35 9.51 1.58
CA LYS A 325 26.96 8.11 1.32
C LYS A 325 27.03 7.19 2.55
N ASN A 326 28.01 7.37 3.44
CA ASN A 326 28.24 6.45 4.56
C ASN A 326 27.23 6.67 5.70
N LYS A 327 26.92 7.93 6.02
CA LYS A 327 25.86 8.25 7.00
C LYS A 327 24.48 7.86 6.46
N PHE A 328 24.27 8.04 5.17
CA PHE A 328 23.04 7.64 4.50
C PHE A 328 22.78 6.13 4.62
N GLU A 329 23.75 5.27 4.31
CA GLU A 329 23.53 3.82 4.30
C GLU A 329 23.10 3.27 5.67
N LYS A 330 23.73 3.76 6.75
CA LYS A 330 23.37 3.37 8.13
C LYS A 330 21.96 3.85 8.50
N ALA A 331 21.60 5.09 8.15
CA ALA A 331 20.27 5.64 8.41
C ALA A 331 19.18 4.93 7.58
N ALA A 332 19.45 4.67 6.30
CA ALA A 332 18.56 3.97 5.38
C ALA A 332 18.25 2.55 5.88
N ASN A 333 19.27 1.82 6.32
CA ASN A 333 19.09 0.48 6.88
C ASN A 333 18.23 0.49 8.15
N ARG A 334 18.36 1.51 9.00
CA ARG A 334 17.48 1.69 10.16
C ARG A 334 16.04 1.98 9.74
N MET A 335 15.83 2.92 8.82
CA MET A 335 14.49 3.28 8.34
C MET A 335 13.79 2.12 7.64
N LYS A 336 14.52 1.31 6.85
CA LYS A 336 14.01 0.06 6.25
C LYS A 336 13.48 -0.91 7.32
N LYS A 337 14.23 -1.13 8.40
CA LYS A 337 13.78 -1.98 9.53
C LYS A 337 12.51 -1.44 10.19
N GLU A 338 12.40 -0.12 10.31
CA GLU A 338 11.21 0.51 10.87
C GLU A 338 9.98 0.38 9.96
N ILE A 339 10.15 0.45 8.64
CA ILE A 339 9.09 0.17 7.65
C ILE A 339 8.61 -1.27 7.79
N ILE A 340 9.55 -2.23 7.82
CA ILE A 340 9.25 -3.65 7.96
C ILE A 340 8.50 -3.90 9.27
N SER A 341 8.97 -3.34 10.39
CA SER A 341 8.30 -3.47 11.68
C SER A 341 6.89 -2.86 11.68
N GLU A 342 6.67 -1.77 10.94
CA GLU A 342 5.34 -1.18 10.79
C GLU A 342 4.42 -2.10 9.99
N MET A 343 4.89 -2.61 8.85
CA MET A 343 4.16 -3.61 8.05
C MET A 343 3.83 -4.86 8.87
N ASP A 344 4.77 -5.32 9.70
CA ASP A 344 4.62 -6.55 10.49
C ASP A 344 3.54 -6.43 11.59
N LYS A 345 3.21 -5.21 12.06
CA LYS A 345 2.07 -5.01 12.97
C LYS A 345 0.72 -5.40 12.34
N GLN A 346 0.62 -5.34 11.01
CA GLN A 346 -0.56 -5.79 10.26
C GLN A 346 -0.54 -7.28 9.99
N VAL A 347 0.64 -7.92 10.00
CA VAL A 347 0.79 -9.37 9.92
C VAL A 347 0.39 -9.95 11.28
N GLY A 348 -0.91 -10.05 11.54
CA GLY A 348 -1.42 -10.43 12.86
C GLY A 348 -0.98 -11.83 13.30
N ASN A 349 -0.93 -12.04 14.62
CA ASN A 349 -0.83 -13.36 15.26
C ASN A 349 -2.05 -14.28 14.99
N GLN A 350 -3.10 -13.79 14.31
CA GLN A 350 -4.36 -14.49 14.08
C GLN A 350 -4.22 -15.71 13.15
N LEU A 351 -3.30 -15.70 12.17
CA LEU A 351 -3.03 -16.87 11.34
C LEU A 351 -2.52 -18.06 12.18
N ASN A 352 -1.74 -17.79 13.23
CA ASN A 352 -1.29 -18.82 14.17
C ASN A 352 -2.42 -19.37 15.05
N GLN A 353 -3.47 -18.59 15.33
CA GLN A 353 -4.64 -19.08 16.08
C GLN A 353 -5.56 -19.94 15.21
N SER A 354 -5.82 -19.52 13.97
CA SER A 354 -6.62 -20.32 13.02
C SER A 354 -5.90 -21.62 12.63
N ILE A 355 -4.57 -21.60 12.42
CA ILE A 355 -3.77 -22.82 12.20
C ILE A 355 -3.76 -23.70 13.46
N ARG A 356 -3.69 -23.12 14.68
CA ARG A 356 -3.80 -23.89 15.93
C ARG A 356 -5.18 -24.52 16.11
N GLN A 357 -6.27 -23.83 15.72
CA GLN A 357 -7.62 -24.39 15.75
C GLN A 357 -7.78 -25.53 14.73
N ILE A 358 -7.26 -25.36 13.51
CA ILE A 358 -7.27 -26.42 12.49
C ILE A 358 -6.46 -27.65 12.94
N ILE A 359 -5.28 -27.46 13.55
CA ILE A 359 -4.46 -28.56 14.11
C ILE A 359 -5.16 -29.24 15.31
N GLN A 360 -5.90 -28.48 16.13
CA GLN A 360 -6.71 -29.03 17.23
C GLN A 360 -7.93 -29.81 16.72
N GLU A 361 -8.55 -29.38 15.63
CA GLU A 361 -9.69 -30.08 15.00
C GLU A 361 -9.26 -31.33 14.23
N GLU A 362 -8.08 -31.34 13.61
CA GLU A 362 -7.51 -32.54 12.97
C GLU A 362 -7.06 -33.60 13.98
N SER A 363 -6.58 -33.19 15.17
CA SER A 363 -6.20 -34.11 16.24
C SER A 363 -7.38 -34.67 17.05
N ALA A 364 -8.56 -34.02 17.00
CA ALA A 364 -9.79 -34.51 17.61
C ALA A 364 -10.58 -35.50 16.73
N ASN A 365 -10.28 -35.56 15.42
CA ASN A 365 -10.98 -36.41 14.45
C ASN A 365 -10.19 -37.63 13.97
N THR A 366 -9.04 -37.93 14.58
CA THR A 366 -8.39 -39.24 14.40
C THR A 366 -9.13 -40.25 15.28
N PRO A 367 -9.84 -41.25 14.72
CA PRO A 367 -10.38 -42.32 15.54
C PRO A 367 -9.20 -43.05 16.18
N VAL A 368 -9.22 -43.17 17.51
CA VAL A 368 -8.40 -44.19 18.16
C VAL A 368 -9.03 -45.54 17.83
N LEU A 369 -8.59 -46.13 16.72
CA LEU A 369 -8.24 -47.55 16.53
C LEU A 369 -7.98 -47.86 15.06
#